data_AF-A0A2I0GLP0-F1
#
_entry.id   AF-A0A2I0GLP0-F1
#
_cell.length_a   1.000
_cell.length_b   1.000
_cell.length_c   1.000
_cell.angle_alpha   90.00
_cell.angle_beta   90.00
_cell.angle_gamma   90.00
#
_symmetry.space_group_name_H-M   'P 1'
#
loop_
_entity.id
_entity.type
_entity.pdbx_description
1 polymer ?
#
loop_
_entity_poly.entity_id
_entity_poly.type
_entity_poly.pdbx_seq_one_letter_code
_entity_poly.pdbx_strand_id
1 'polypeptide(L)'
;MKSTYLLSLAFLSLSFLVSTSALAAPSFSDGINVYTSQDGGVYTTTWTAYPMTIEGYTGANLKKPDNLLIALTADGKTSSFRGVLSITCSNPISSNIVSDTDYKSLKEAMADYTLPRPVVNNLFAKFCK
;
A
#
# COMPACT_ATOMS: atom_id res chain seq x y z
N MET A 1 72.34 -2.64 1.42
CA MET A 1 71.02 -1.98 1.53
C MET A 1 70.03 -2.99 2.09
N LYS A 2 69.38 -2.62 3.19
CA LYS A 2 68.31 -3.37 3.88
C LYS A 2 67.01 -3.30 3.06
N SER A 3 66.17 -4.34 3.08
CA SER A 3 64.81 -4.22 3.61
C SER A 3 64.09 -5.59 3.62
N THR A 4 63.80 -6.04 4.83
CA THR A 4 62.90 -7.12 5.22
C THR A 4 61.50 -6.52 5.34
N TYR A 5 60.43 -7.05 4.72
CA TYR A 5 59.07 -6.90 5.25
C TYR A 5 58.16 -8.07 4.84
N LEU A 6 57.87 -8.91 5.83
CA LEU A 6 56.63 -9.66 5.99
C LEU A 6 55.44 -8.71 5.91
N LEU A 7 54.30 -9.14 5.35
CA LEU A 7 52.98 -8.89 5.94
C LEU A 7 51.89 -9.72 5.24
N SER A 8 51.50 -10.77 5.96
CA SER A 8 50.19 -11.40 5.90
C SER A 8 49.09 -10.35 6.07
N LEU A 9 48.10 -10.35 5.18
CA LEU A 9 46.79 -9.73 5.41
C LEU A 9 45.71 -10.68 4.89
N ALA A 10 45.18 -11.45 5.82
CA ALA A 10 43.90 -12.12 5.68
C ALA A 10 42.78 -11.07 5.61
N PHE A 11 41.87 -11.20 4.65
CA PHE A 11 40.50 -10.73 4.81
C PHE A 11 39.54 -11.76 4.25
N LEU A 12 39.03 -12.58 5.17
CA LEU A 12 37.89 -13.46 4.95
C LEU A 12 36.67 -12.56 4.77
N SER A 13 36.27 -12.28 3.53
CA SER A 13 35.01 -11.57 3.26
C SER A 13 33.86 -12.57 3.44
N LEU A 14 33.43 -12.75 4.67
CA LEU A 14 32.19 -13.47 4.99
C LEU A 14 31.02 -12.53 4.66
N SER A 15 30.65 -12.50 3.38
CA SER A 15 29.47 -11.79 2.91
C SER A 15 28.24 -12.50 3.47
N PHE A 16 27.74 -12.02 4.61
CA PHE A 16 26.41 -12.37 5.08
C PHE A 16 25.40 -11.92 4.03
N LEU A 17 24.96 -12.86 3.20
CA LEU A 17 23.69 -12.78 2.50
C LEU A 17 22.62 -12.79 3.59
N VAL A 18 22.29 -11.61 4.11
CA VAL A 18 21.04 -11.41 4.82
C VAL A 18 19.96 -11.57 3.75
N SER A 19 19.54 -12.83 3.55
CA SER A 19 18.33 -13.15 2.81
C SER A 19 17.19 -12.49 3.57
N THR A 20 16.86 -11.26 3.17
CA THR A 20 15.56 -10.70 3.47
C THR A 20 14.57 -11.60 2.76
N SER A 21 14.09 -12.63 3.46
CA SER A 21 12.87 -13.31 3.10
C SER A 21 11.78 -12.25 3.19
N ALA A 22 11.55 -11.55 2.07
CA ALA A 22 10.33 -10.81 1.85
C ALA A 22 9.22 -11.84 2.05
N LEU A 23 8.55 -11.77 3.20
CA LEU A 23 7.35 -12.54 3.45
C LEU A 23 6.41 -12.16 2.31
N ALA A 24 6.20 -13.10 1.39
CA ALA A 24 5.25 -12.90 0.31
C ALA A 24 3.94 -12.48 0.97
N ALA A 25 3.45 -11.29 0.62
CA ALA A 25 2.14 -10.83 1.05
C ALA A 25 1.14 -11.96 0.74
N PRO A 26 0.18 -12.25 1.65
CA PRO A 26 -0.84 -13.24 1.39
C PRO A 26 -1.47 -12.96 0.02
N SER A 27 -1.64 -13.98 -0.81
CA SER A 27 -2.13 -13.83 -2.18
C SER A 27 -3.46 -13.07 -2.18
N PHE A 28 -3.52 -11.92 -2.86
CA PHE A 28 -4.79 -11.29 -3.19
C PHE A 28 -5.06 -11.48 -4.68
N SER A 29 -5.55 -12.68 -5.05
CA SER A 29 -5.96 -12.96 -6.44
C SER A 29 -7.29 -12.32 -6.80
N ASP A 30 -8.15 -12.06 -5.81
CA ASP A 30 -9.52 -11.63 -6.00
C ASP A 30 -9.70 -10.24 -5.37
N GLY A 31 -10.30 -9.32 -6.14
CA GLY A 31 -10.60 -7.99 -5.64
C GLY A 31 -11.56 -8.03 -4.45
N ILE A 32 -11.30 -7.18 -3.45
CA ILE A 32 -12.12 -7.08 -2.24
C ILE A 32 -13.13 -5.96 -2.44
N ASN A 33 -14.42 -6.29 -2.44
CA ASN A 33 -15.47 -5.26 -2.41
C ASN A 33 -15.34 -4.43 -1.12
N VAL A 34 -15.10 -3.13 -1.28
CA VAL A 34 -14.99 -2.17 -0.17
C VAL A 34 -16.30 -1.43 0.06
N TYR A 35 -17.08 -1.18 -0.97
CA TYR A 35 -18.37 -0.50 -0.86
C TYR A 35 -19.19 -0.64 -2.14
N THR A 36 -20.52 -0.72 -2.01
CA THR A 36 -21.45 -0.52 -3.12
C THR A 36 -22.33 0.67 -2.82
N SER A 37 -22.25 1.74 -3.61
CA SER A 37 -23.15 2.90 -3.51
C SER A 37 -24.44 2.64 -4.26
N GLN A 38 -25.54 3.26 -3.79
CA GLN A 38 -26.80 3.38 -4.51
C GLN A 38 -26.97 4.86 -4.89
N ASP A 39 -26.58 5.21 -6.11
CA ASP A 39 -26.54 6.57 -6.61
C ASP A 39 -27.93 6.97 -7.13
N GLY A 40 -28.76 7.49 -6.22
CA GLY A 40 -30.12 7.94 -6.53
C GLY A 40 -31.13 6.80 -6.75
N GLY A 41 -30.84 5.60 -6.23
CA GLY A 41 -31.75 4.44 -6.24
C GLY A 41 -31.88 3.70 -7.58
N VAL A 42 -31.25 4.21 -8.65
CA VAL A 42 -31.31 3.61 -10.00
C VAL A 42 -29.96 3.06 -10.43
N TYR A 43 -28.88 3.74 -10.08
CA TYR A 43 -27.53 3.33 -10.44
C TYR A 43 -26.78 2.85 -9.22
N THR A 44 -25.90 1.86 -9.40
CA THR A 44 -24.97 1.43 -8.37
C THR A 44 -23.54 1.67 -8.83
N THR A 45 -22.66 1.95 -7.87
CA THR A 45 -21.23 1.89 -8.10
C THR A 45 -20.61 0.93 -7.11
N THR A 46 -19.99 -0.14 -7.61
CA THR A 46 -19.22 -1.08 -6.80
C THR A 46 -17.76 -0.67 -6.80
N TRP A 47 -17.21 -0.52 -5.61
CA TRP A 47 -15.82 -0.16 -5.37
C TRP A 47 -15.06 -1.41 -4.93
N THR A 48 -14.01 -1.74 -5.67
CA THR A 48 -13.22 -2.96 -5.45
C THR A 48 -11.76 -2.59 -5.25
N ALA A 49 -11.19 -3.08 -4.14
CA ALA A 49 -9.80 -2.88 -3.76
C ALA A 49 -8.97 -4.13 -4.06
N TYR A 50 -7.82 -3.93 -4.67
CA TYR A 50 -6.85 -4.94 -5.03
C TYR A 50 -5.55 -4.61 -4.30
N PRO A 51 -5.23 -5.33 -3.21
CA PRO A 51 -4.02 -5.08 -2.46
C PRO A 51 -2.82 -5.50 -3.31
N MET A 52 -1.84 -4.61 -3.46
CA MET A 52 -0.72 -4.82 -4.36
C MET A 52 0.55 -5.19 -3.58
N THR A 53 0.89 -4.39 -2.56
CA THR A 53 2.17 -4.52 -1.86
C THR A 53 2.03 -4.00 -0.43
N ILE A 54 2.74 -4.65 0.50
CA ILE A 54 2.97 -4.15 1.86
C ILE A 54 4.38 -3.57 1.87
N GLU A 55 4.50 -2.26 2.04
CA GLU A 55 5.77 -1.52 2.02
C GLU A 55 6.40 -1.38 3.41
N GLY A 56 5.61 -1.54 4.47
CA GLY A 56 6.08 -1.44 5.84
C GLY A 56 5.15 -2.11 6.83
N TYR A 57 5.72 -2.51 7.96
CA TYR A 57 5.01 -3.12 9.07
C TYR A 57 5.24 -2.34 10.36
N THR A 58 4.27 -2.39 11.26
CA THR A 58 4.28 -1.75 12.58
C THR A 58 3.75 -2.72 13.65
N GLY A 59 3.72 -2.25 14.90
CA GLY A 59 3.24 -3.00 16.06
C GLY A 59 4.23 -4.05 16.58
N ALA A 60 3.80 -4.76 17.64
CA ALA A 60 4.64 -5.78 18.29
C ALA A 60 4.97 -6.91 17.29
N ASN A 61 6.27 -7.19 17.16
CA ASN A 61 6.81 -8.19 16.23
C ASN A 61 6.56 -7.91 14.72
N LEU A 62 6.28 -6.66 14.32
CA LEU A 62 6.10 -6.26 12.91
C LEU A 62 5.01 -7.06 12.18
N LYS A 63 3.95 -7.45 12.89
CA LYS A 63 2.88 -8.29 12.33
C LYS A 63 1.76 -7.51 11.65
N LYS A 64 1.71 -6.19 11.82
CA LYS A 64 0.63 -5.35 11.29
C LYS A 64 1.14 -4.53 10.11
N PRO A 65 0.47 -4.56 8.94
CA PRO A 65 0.80 -3.64 7.85
C PRO A 65 0.67 -2.19 8.28
N ASP A 66 1.65 -1.37 7.90
CA ASP A 66 1.63 0.07 8.14
C ASP A 66 1.49 0.85 6.85
N ASN A 67 2.36 0.58 5.87
CA ASN A 67 2.31 1.20 4.56
C ASN A 67 1.91 0.16 3.51
N LEU A 68 0.87 0.49 2.74
CA LEU A 68 0.22 -0.41 1.80
C LEU A 68 -0.02 0.30 0.47
N LEU A 69 0.26 -0.39 -0.63
CA LEU A 69 -0.23 -0.01 -1.95
C LEU A 69 -1.46 -0.83 -2.31
N ILE A 70 -2.53 -0.13 -2.69
CA ILE A 70 -3.83 -0.73 -3.02
C ILE A 70 -4.34 -0.11 -4.31
N ALA A 71 -4.59 -0.92 -5.34
CA ALA A 71 -5.36 -0.48 -6.49
C ALA A 71 -6.84 -0.45 -6.13
N LEU A 72 -7.55 0.59 -6.55
CA LEU A 72 -8.97 0.79 -6.33
C LEU A 72 -9.64 1.08 -7.67
N THR A 73 -10.69 0.34 -7.97
CA THR A 73 -11.52 0.56 -9.15
C THR A 73 -12.96 0.79 -8.74
N ALA A 74 -13.64 1.66 -9.46
CA ALA A 74 -15.09 1.74 -9.42
C ALA A 74 -15.67 1.06 -10.67
N ASP A 75 -16.78 0.37 -10.52
CA ASP A 75 -17.59 -0.18 -11.61
C ASP A 75 -19.04 0.27 -11.46
N GLY A 76 -19.68 0.66 -12.56
CA GLY A 76 -21.00 1.30 -12.57
C GLY A 76 -20.96 2.80 -12.91
N LYS A 77 -21.72 3.64 -12.18
CA LYS A 77 -21.88 5.07 -12.51
C LYS A 77 -20.56 5.82 -12.51
N THR A 78 -19.67 5.50 -11.57
CA THR A 78 -18.32 6.09 -11.48
C THR A 78 -17.24 5.20 -12.11
N SER A 79 -17.59 4.38 -13.11
CA SER A 79 -16.68 3.39 -13.73
C SER A 79 -15.37 3.94 -14.32
N SER A 80 -15.26 5.26 -14.44
CA SER A 80 -14.04 5.95 -14.86
C SER A 80 -12.96 5.97 -13.78
N PHE A 81 -13.29 5.77 -12.50
CA PHE A 81 -12.28 5.81 -11.45
C PHE A 81 -11.44 4.51 -11.45
N ARG A 82 -10.14 4.67 -11.70
CA ARG A 82 -9.12 3.64 -11.53
C ARG A 82 -7.88 4.32 -10.95
N GLY A 83 -7.46 3.93 -9.76
CA GLY A 83 -6.34 4.56 -9.09
C GLY A 83 -5.57 3.62 -8.19
N VAL A 84 -4.31 3.93 -7.92
CA VAL A 84 -3.50 3.30 -6.88
C VAL A 84 -3.45 4.24 -5.69
N LEU A 85 -3.64 3.68 -4.50
CA LEU A 85 -3.64 4.37 -3.22
C LEU A 85 -2.42 3.93 -2.42
N SER A 86 -1.74 4.89 -1.82
CA SER A 86 -0.81 4.66 -0.72
C SER A 86 -1.54 4.90 0.59
N ILE A 87 -1.66 3.84 1.40
CA ILE A 87 -2.36 3.84 2.68
C ILE A 87 -1.32 3.73 3.80
N THR A 88 -1.35 4.69 4.73
CA THR A 88 -0.57 4.67 5.97
C THR A 88 -1.51 4.42 7.15
N CYS A 89 -1.48 3.22 7.71
CA CYS A 89 -2.38 2.78 8.76
C CYS A 89 -2.14 3.47 10.11
N SER A 90 -0.88 3.74 10.48
CA SER A 90 -0.53 4.47 11.70
C SER A 90 -0.86 5.97 11.64
N ASN A 91 -0.90 6.55 10.44
CA ASN A 91 -1.23 7.94 10.19
C ASN A 91 -2.15 8.08 8.96
N PRO A 92 -3.47 7.85 9.10
CA PRO A 92 -4.41 7.88 7.97
C PRO A 92 -4.39 9.17 7.15
N ILE A 93 -4.00 10.31 7.76
CA ILE A 93 -3.93 11.62 7.11
C ILE A 93 -2.84 11.67 6.04
N SER A 94 -1.77 10.87 6.15
CA SER A 94 -0.70 10.81 5.14
C SER A 94 -1.01 9.87 3.98
N SER A 95 -2.24 9.38 3.85
CA SER A 95 -2.64 8.47 2.77
C SER A 95 -3.13 9.23 1.55
N ASN A 96 -2.78 8.76 0.36
CA ASN A 96 -2.95 9.52 -0.90
C ASN A 96 -3.26 8.62 -2.09
N ILE A 97 -3.79 9.23 -3.15
CA ILE A 97 -3.86 8.65 -4.48
C ILE A 97 -2.52 8.91 -5.16
N VAL A 98 -1.85 7.85 -5.62
CA VAL A 98 -0.48 7.92 -6.18
C VAL A 98 -0.42 7.76 -7.70
N SER A 99 -1.49 7.30 -8.35
CA SER A 99 -1.54 7.13 -9.81
C SER A 99 -2.43 8.15 -10.53
N ASP A 100 -2.87 9.20 -9.84
CA ASP A 100 -3.57 10.31 -10.48
C ASP A 100 -2.54 11.27 -11.10
N THR A 101 -2.91 11.96 -12.18
CA THR A 101 -2.09 12.98 -12.84
C THR A 101 -1.66 14.08 -11.88
N ASP A 102 -2.46 14.31 -10.83
CA ASP A 102 -2.14 15.17 -9.70
C ASP A 102 -2.16 14.34 -8.41
N TYR A 103 -1.05 14.36 -7.67
CA TYR A 103 -1.00 13.77 -6.33
C TYR A 103 -2.09 14.39 -5.45
N LYS A 104 -2.99 13.54 -4.90
CA LYS A 104 -4.13 14.01 -4.10
C LYS A 104 -4.23 13.21 -2.81
N SER A 105 -4.35 13.89 -1.68
CA SER A 105 -4.57 13.20 -0.41
C SER A 105 -5.96 12.57 -0.36
N LEU A 106 -6.14 11.48 0.40
CA LEU A 106 -7.48 10.89 0.58
C LEU A 106 -8.45 11.85 1.26
N LYS A 107 -7.94 12.78 2.08
CA LYS A 107 -8.73 13.84 2.70
C LYS A 107 -9.33 14.76 1.64
N GLU A 108 -8.53 15.22 0.69
CA GLU A 108 -8.97 16.08 -0.42
C GLU A 108 -9.92 15.33 -1.35
N ALA A 109 -9.58 14.08 -1.70
CA ALA A 109 -10.43 13.23 -2.54
C ALA A 109 -11.83 12.97 -1.93
N MET A 110 -11.93 12.93 -0.61
CA MET A 110 -13.24 12.87 0.07
C MET A 110 -13.96 14.22 0.09
N ALA A 111 -13.23 15.33 0.11
CA ALA A 111 -13.81 16.67 0.18
C ALA A 111 -14.36 17.14 -1.17
N ASP A 112 -13.71 16.74 -2.28
CA ASP A 112 -14.12 17.08 -3.65
C ASP A 112 -14.99 16.01 -4.32
N TYR A 113 -15.37 14.96 -3.56
CA TYR A 113 -16.21 13.84 -4.00
C TYR A 113 -15.56 12.91 -5.06
N THR A 114 -14.25 13.01 -5.29
CA THR A 114 -13.52 12.01 -6.11
C THR A 114 -13.68 10.60 -5.52
N LEU A 115 -13.58 10.48 -4.19
CA LEU A 115 -13.78 9.24 -3.46
C LEU A 115 -14.88 9.37 -2.41
N PRO A 116 -15.91 8.49 -2.41
CA PRO A 116 -16.91 8.48 -1.37
C PRO A 116 -16.28 8.18 0.00
N ARG A 117 -16.69 8.92 1.03
CA ARG A 117 -16.24 8.69 2.42
C ARG A 117 -16.40 7.22 2.89
N PRO A 118 -17.49 6.49 2.58
CA PRO A 118 -17.62 5.08 2.94
C PRO A 118 -16.52 4.19 2.33
N VAL A 119 -16.07 4.48 1.11
CA VAL A 119 -14.99 3.74 0.44
C VAL A 119 -13.70 3.87 1.24
N VAL A 120 -13.32 5.10 1.59
CA VAL A 120 -12.10 5.37 2.37
C VAL A 120 -12.17 4.74 3.75
N ASN A 121 -13.28 4.91 4.47
CA ASN A 121 -13.44 4.32 5.80
C ASN A 121 -13.35 2.78 5.77
N ASN A 122 -13.95 2.15 4.77
CA ASN A 122 -13.96 0.70 4.63
C ASN A 122 -12.60 0.14 4.19
N LEU A 123 -11.82 0.89 3.40
CA LEU A 123 -10.42 0.56 3.11
C LEU A 123 -9.62 0.45 4.40
N PHE A 124 -9.60 1.49 5.24
CA PHE A 124 -8.89 1.45 6.53
C PHE A 124 -9.41 0.34 7.44
N ALA A 125 -10.73 0.09 7.47
CA ALA A 125 -11.30 -0.98 8.29
C ALA A 125 -10.85 -2.38 7.85
N LYS A 126 -10.63 -2.61 6.55
CA LYS A 126 -10.24 -3.92 6.00
C LYS A 126 -8.73 -4.16 6.05
N PHE A 127 -7.93 -3.12 5.85
CA PHE A 127 -6.48 -3.27 5.65
C PHE A 127 -5.63 -2.82 6.83
N CYS A 128 -6.17 -1.99 7.73
CA CYS A 128 -5.42 -1.39 8.83
C CYS A 128 -5.88 -1.83 10.23
N LYS A 129 -6.85 -2.75 10.34
CA LYS A 129 -7.35 -3.26 11.63
C LYS A 129 -6.89 -4.68 11.87
#